data_AF-A0A3B9EGY4-F1
#
_entry.id   AF-A0A3B9EGY4-F1
#
_cell.length_a   1.000
_cell.length_b   1.000
_cell.length_c   1.000
_cell.angle_alpha   90.00
_cell.angle_beta   90.00
_cell.angle_gamma   90.00
#
_symmetry.space_group_name_H-M   'P 1'
#
loop_
_entity.id
_entity.type
_entity.pdbx_description
1 polymer ?
#
loop_
_entity_poly.entity_id
_entity_poly.type
_entity_poly.pdbx_seq_one_letter_code
_entity_poly.pdbx_strand_id
1 'polypeptide(L)' 'MSSPQGLACPRLPAPPARLDEAALFLDLDGVLAPLAPTPDALGPEPRRTRTLTQLTQALDGRVAVV' A
#
# COMPACT_ATOMS: atom_id res chain seq x y z
N MET A 1 -37.56 -13.44 -14.68
CA MET A 1 -37.42 -13.11 -13.25
C MET A 1 -35.94 -13.19 -12.92
N SER A 2 -35.21 -12.08 -13.08
CA SER A 2 -33.77 -12.04 -12.81
C SER A 2 -33.56 -11.47 -11.42
N SER A 3 -33.12 -12.32 -10.49
CA SER A 3 -32.72 -11.88 -9.16
C SER A 3 -31.46 -11.04 -9.24
N PRO A 4 -31.39 -9.87 -8.57
CA PRO A 4 -30.14 -9.12 -8.47
C PRO A 4 -29.20 -9.89 -7.55
N GLN A 5 -28.13 -10.46 -8.10
CA GLN A 5 -27.01 -10.94 -7.30
C GLN A 5 -26.25 -9.72 -6.77
N GLY A 6 -26.74 -9.15 -5.68
CA GLY A 6 -25.98 -8.18 -4.90
C GLY A 6 -24.79 -8.90 -4.27
N LEU A 7 -23.58 -8.40 -4.52
CA LEU A 7 -22.35 -8.80 -3.83
C LEU A 7 -22.60 -8.70 -2.32
N ALA A 8 -22.82 -9.83 -1.66
CA ALA A 8 -22.89 -9.86 -0.22
C ALA A 8 -21.51 -9.46 0.30
N CYS A 9 -21.39 -8.26 0.88
CA CYS A 9 -20.18 -7.88 1.60
C CYS A 9 -19.99 -8.88 2.74
N PRO A 10 -18.95 -9.74 2.70
CA PRO A 10 -18.70 -10.65 3.79
C PRO A 10 -18.47 -9.82 5.05
N ARG A 11 -19.11 -10.20 6.16
CA ARG A 11 -18.84 -9.56 7.45
C ARG A 11 -17.42 -9.93 7.86
N LEU A 12 -16.50 -9.01 7.63
CA LEU A 12 -15.12 -9.11 8.11
C LEU A 12 -15.08 -8.85 9.62
N PRO A 13 -14.14 -9.46 10.35
CA PRO A 13 -13.87 -9.08 11.72
C PRO A 13 -13.48 -7.60 11.79
N ALA A 14 -13.72 -6.96 12.94
CA ALA A 14 -13.25 -5.62 13.16
C ALA A 14 -11.72 -5.57 12.96
N PRO A 15 -11.19 -4.52 12.30
CA PRO A 15 -9.75 -4.40 12.11
C PRO A 15 -9.06 -4.34 13.47
N PRO A 16 -7.84 -4.88 13.58
CA PRO A 16 -7.10 -4.85 14.83
C PRO A 16 -6.81 -3.39 15.23
N ALA A 17 -6.89 -3.10 16.53
CA ALA A 17 -6.64 -1.76 17.07
C ALA A 17 -5.16 -1.36 17.02
N ARG A 18 -4.27 -2.35 16.84
CA ARG A 18 -2.82 -2.17 16.71
C ARG A 18 -2.30 -3.01 15.55
N LEU A 19 -1.25 -2.53 14.90
CA LEU A 19 -0.66 -3.11 13.70
C LEU A 19 0.74 -3.69 14.00
N ASP A 20 0.93 -4.24 15.19
CA ASP A 20 2.25 -4.66 15.71
C ASP A 20 2.92 -5.73 14.81
N GLU A 21 2.13 -6.58 14.14
CA GLU A 21 2.59 -7.61 13.19
C GLU A 21 2.22 -7.32 11.73
N ALA A 22 1.87 -6.08 11.40
CA ALA A 22 1.48 -5.75 10.05
C ALA A 22 2.65 -5.91 9.06
N ALA A 23 2.30 -6.27 7.83
CA ALA A 23 3.17 -6.19 6.67
C ALA A 23 2.51 -5.26 5.65
N LEU A 24 3.32 -4.41 5.01
CA LEU A 24 2.85 -3.49 3.98
C LEU A 24 3.26 -3.99 2.60
N PHE A 25 2.30 -4.02 1.70
CA PHE A 25 2.49 -4.23 0.26
C PHE A 25 2.09 -2.93 -0.41
N LEU A 26 3.06 -2.26 -1.02
CA LEU A 26 2.90 -0.94 -1.60
C LEU A 26 3.14 -1.05 -3.10
N ASP A 27 2.22 -0.54 -3.89
CA ASP A 27 2.43 -0.38 -5.32
C ASP A 27 3.40 0.80 -5.58
N LEU A 28 4.01 0.86 -6.76
CA LEU A 28 4.89 1.94 -7.17
C LEU A 28 4.12 3.07 -7.85
N ASP A 29 3.58 2.82 -9.03
CA ASP A 29 3.06 3.87 -9.92
C ASP A 29 1.66 4.31 -9.51
N GLY A 30 1.51 5.62 -9.25
CA GLY A 30 0.27 6.18 -8.72
C GLY A 30 0.09 6.00 -7.20
N VAL A 31 1.02 5.31 -6.52
CA VAL A 31 1.00 5.13 -5.06
C VAL A 31 2.24 5.76 -4.42
N LEU A 32 3.42 5.22 -4.70
CA LEU A 32 4.68 5.76 -4.18
C LEU A 32 5.27 6.81 -5.12
N ALA A 33 5.15 6.62 -6.43
CA ALA A 33 5.56 7.56 -7.45
C ALA A 33 4.33 8.18 -8.12
N PRO A 34 4.33 9.49 -8.44
CA PRO A 34 3.28 10.06 -9.27
C PRO A 34 3.31 9.40 -10.66
N LEU A 35 2.16 9.28 -11.30
CA LEU A 35 2.12 8.88 -12.71
C LEU A 35 2.79 9.95 -13.56
N ALA A 36 3.72 9.53 -14.41
CA ALA A 36 4.45 10.38 -15.33
C ALA A 36 4.30 9.87 -16.77
N PRO A 37 4.46 10.73 -17.79
CA PRO A 37 4.38 10.32 -19.19
C PRO A 37 5.43 9.26 -19.59
N THR A 38 6.58 9.25 -18.92
CA THR A 38 7.68 8.31 -19.16
C THR A 38 8.37 7.94 -17.85
N PRO A 39 8.95 6.73 -17.72
CA PRO A 39 9.66 6.31 -16.51
C PRO A 39 10.81 7.25 -16.11
N ASP A 40 11.60 7.72 -17.08
CA ASP A 40 12.76 8.59 -16.83
C ASP A 40 12.40 9.99 -16.29
N ALA A 41 11.11 10.36 -16.36
CA ALA A 41 10.63 11.62 -15.81
C ALA A 41 10.47 11.56 -14.28
N LEU A 42 10.63 10.39 -13.67
CA LEU A 42 10.58 10.19 -12.22
C LEU A 42 11.98 10.21 -11.62
N GLY A 43 12.22 11.19 -10.75
CA GLY A 43 13.46 11.30 -9.98
C GLY A 43 13.38 10.70 -8.58
N PRO A 44 14.53 10.61 -7.89
CA PRO A 44 14.56 10.31 -6.46
C PRO A 44 13.88 11.43 -5.67
N GLU A 45 13.00 11.04 -4.74
CA GLU A 45 12.34 11.97 -3.82
C GLU A 45 12.87 11.71 -2.40
N PRO A 46 13.66 12.64 -1.82
CA PRO A 46 14.31 12.43 -0.53
C PRO A 46 13.34 12.14 0.61
N ARG A 47 12.18 12.81 0.62
CA ARG A 47 11.17 12.59 1.68
C ARG A 47 10.59 11.19 1.60
N ARG A 48 10.22 10.73 0.39
CA ARG A 48 9.70 9.38 0.16
C ARG A 48 10.70 8.32 0.62
N THR A 49 11.96 8.49 0.23
CA THR A 49 13.05 7.59 0.62
C THR A 49 13.17 7.50 2.14
N ARG A 50 13.20 8.64 2.82
CA ARG A 50 13.26 8.69 4.29
C ARG A 50 12.05 8.00 4.94
N THR A 51 10.85 8.24 4.45
CA THR A 51 9.63 7.62 4.98
C THR A 51 9.64 6.11 4.80
N LEU A 52 10.00 5.60 3.63
CA LEU A 52 10.07 4.16 3.38
C LEU A 52 11.15 3.48 4.24
N THR A 53 12.30 4.12 4.43
CA THR A 53 13.34 3.61 5.36
C THR A 53 12.81 3.51 6.79
N GLN A 54 12.13 4.55 7.28
CA GLN A 54 11.57 4.55 8.63
C GLN A 54 10.47 3.50 8.82
N LEU A 55 9.58 3.34 7.82
CA LEU A 55 8.55 2.30 7.83
C LEU A 55 9.17 0.90 7.84
N THR A 56 10.18 0.68 7.00
CA THR A 56 10.90 -0.60 6.94
C THR A 56 11.53 -0.95 8.28
N GLN A 57 12.14 0.04 8.97
CA GLN A 57 12.70 -0.17 10.31
C GLN A 57 11.61 -0.45 11.36
N ALA A 58 10.52 0.32 11.36
CA ALA A 58 9.44 0.18 12.33
C ALA A 58 8.70 -1.16 12.19
N LEU A 59 8.64 -1.71 10.98
CA LEU A 59 7.97 -2.97 10.66
C LEU A 59 8.95 -4.15 10.54
N ASP A 60 10.18 -4.00 11.03
CA ASP A 60 11.20 -5.06 11.04
C ASP A 60 11.35 -5.73 9.65
N GLY A 61 11.44 -4.90 8.61
CA GLY A 61 11.60 -5.34 7.23
C GLY A 61 10.31 -5.77 6.52
N ARG A 62 9.14 -5.76 7.17
CA ARG A 62 7.84 -6.16 6.57
C ARG A 62 7.23 -5.09 5.66
N VAL A 63 8.01 -4.60 4.71
CA VAL A 63 7.56 -3.67 3.66
C VAL A 63 8.04 -4.20 2.32
N ALA A 64 7.11 -4.46 1.42
CA ALA A 64 7.38 -4.86 0.05
C ALA A 64 6.82 -3.81 -0.91
N VAL A 65 7.65 -3.38 -1.87
CA VAL A 65 7.17 -2.68 -3.07
C VAL A 65 6.95 -3.75 -4.13
N VAL A 66 5.72 -3.85 -4.63
CA VAL A 66 5.28 -4.89 -5.56
C VAL A 66 4.91 -4.33 -6.92
#